data_AF-A0A652KJT1-F1
#
_entry.id   AF-A0A652KJT1-F1
#
_cell.length_a   1.000
_cell.length_b   1.000
_cell.length_c   1.000
_cell.angle_alpha   90.00
_cell.angle_beta   90.00
_cell.angle_gamma   90.00
#
_symmetry.space_group_name_H-M   'P 1'
#
loop_
_entity.id
_entity.type
_entity.pdbx_description
1 polymer ?
#
loop_
_entity_poly.entity_id
_entity_poly.type
_entity_poly.pdbx_seq_one_letter_code
_entity_poly.pdbx_strand_id
1 'polypeptide(L)'
;MAVVVFLFVIAAAFLVLALVGPYRLYWRSRPQAARQPSDAALTAGRVVAFGIAGVFVFGGCSVQAGIDERTWSASEVREAAEEAAESLADESRIRSDPTDGYASLIEAGVTKAGEGEGPSYDVSVERAGDGNDYEISADGAGTVCMHVMEEKSAEGGVFVPGADGGSSGSIPEYDLTATVEGGAC
;
A
#
# COMPACT_ATOMS: atom_id res chain seq x y z
N MET A 1 -3.53 2.15 12.61
CA MET A 1 -3.56 1.13 13.70
C MET A 1 -4.11 1.60 15.06
N ALA A 2 -3.56 2.63 15.71
CA ALA A 2 -3.98 3.01 17.09
C ALA A 2 -5.49 3.32 17.25
N VAL A 3 -6.10 3.96 16.24
CA VAL A 3 -7.54 4.28 16.23
C VAL A 3 -8.39 3.01 16.16
N VAL A 4 -8.03 2.05 15.30
CA VAL A 4 -8.74 0.77 15.16
C VAL A 4 -8.70 0.00 16.48
N VAL A 5 -7.53 -0.10 17.11
CA VAL A 5 -7.36 -0.74 18.43
C VAL A 5 -8.22 -0.05 19.49
N PHE A 6 -8.24 1.28 19.51
CA PHE A 6 -9.04 2.05 20.46
C PHE A 6 -10.55 1.78 20.31
N LEU A 7 -11.07 1.70 19.08
CA LEU A 7 -12.48 1.39 18.82
C LEU A 7 -12.85 -0.01 19.34
N PHE A 8 -12.01 -1.01 19.11
CA PHE A 8 -12.23 -2.36 19.62
C PHE A 8 -12.12 -2.45 21.15
N VAL A 9 -11.22 -1.69 21.77
CA VAL A 9 -11.12 -1.61 23.24
C VAL A 9 -12.39 -1.02 23.85
N ILE A 10 -12.94 0.05 23.26
CA ILE A 10 -14.21 0.63 23.70
C ILE A 10 -15.34 -0.39 23.54
N ALA A 11 -15.43 -1.05 22.38
CA ALA A 11 -16.43 -2.08 22.15
C ALA A 11 -16.34 -3.21 23.20
N ALA A 12 -15.13 -3.69 23.50
CA ALA A 12 -14.89 -4.70 24.52
C ALA A 12 -15.33 -4.23 25.91
N ALA A 13 -15.05 -2.97 26.27
CA ALA A 13 -15.51 -2.40 27.54
C ALA A 13 -17.05 -2.40 27.64
N PHE A 14 -17.75 -1.99 26.58
CA PHE A 14 -19.22 -2.02 26.55
C PHE A 14 -19.79 -3.44 26.59
N LEU A 15 -19.15 -4.41 25.92
CA LEU A 15 -19.52 -5.83 26.03
C LEU A 15 -19.34 -6.36 27.45
N VAL A 16 -18.21 -6.04 28.10
CA VAL A 16 -17.98 -6.42 29.50
C VAL A 16 -19.04 -5.81 30.41
N LEU A 17 -19.41 -4.53 30.21
CA LEU A 17 -20.48 -3.88 30.96
C LEU A 17 -21.85 -4.54 30.72
N ALA A 18 -22.14 -4.96 29.48
CA ALA A 18 -23.36 -5.67 29.16
C ALA A 18 -23.41 -7.07 29.82
N LEU A 19 -22.28 -7.77 29.84
CA LEU A 19 -22.14 -9.15 30.34
C LEU A 19 -22.04 -9.25 31.87
N VAL A 20 -21.27 -8.39 32.54
CA VAL A 20 -21.10 -8.39 34.01
C VAL A 20 -22.43 -8.10 34.73
N GLY A 21 -23.38 -7.51 34.00
CA GLY A 21 -24.72 -7.25 34.47
C GLY A 21 -24.77 -6.01 35.36
N PRO A 22 -25.65 -5.04 35.08
CA PRO A 22 -25.72 -3.80 35.84
C PRO A 22 -26.03 -4.03 37.34
N TYR A 23 -26.61 -5.19 37.69
CA TYR A 23 -26.81 -5.62 39.08
C TYR A 23 -25.50 -5.68 39.89
N ARG A 24 -24.41 -6.27 39.39
CA ARG A 24 -23.16 -6.43 40.18
C ARG A 24 -22.45 -5.11 40.42
N LEU A 25 -22.53 -4.16 39.48
CA LEU A 25 -21.96 -2.82 39.61
C LEU A 25 -22.83 -1.89 40.49
N TYR A 26 -24.15 -2.02 40.40
CA TYR A 26 -25.11 -1.25 41.19
C TYR A 26 -24.98 -1.52 42.70
N TRP A 27 -24.86 -2.80 43.10
CA TRP A 27 -24.76 -3.18 44.51
C TRP A 27 -23.41 -2.85 45.16
N ARG A 28 -22.35 -2.62 44.36
CA ARG A 28 -21.03 -2.27 44.89
C ARG A 28 -20.87 -0.78 45.19
N SER A 29 -21.77 0.08 44.70
CA SER A 29 -21.57 1.54 44.65
C SER A 29 -22.58 2.39 45.44
N ARG A 30 -23.53 1.82 46.21
CA ARG A 30 -24.54 2.62 46.94
C ARG A 30 -24.92 2.15 48.37
N PRO A 31 -25.22 3.10 49.28
CA PRO A 31 -25.80 2.86 50.60
C PRO A 31 -27.31 2.50 50.53
N GLN A 32 -27.82 1.87 51.60
CA GLN A 32 -29.10 1.15 51.74
C GLN A 32 -30.42 1.89 51.38
N ALA A 33 -30.38 3.13 50.86
CA ALA A 33 -31.56 3.97 50.62
C ALA A 33 -31.93 4.23 49.14
N ALA A 34 -31.24 3.61 48.17
CA ALA A 34 -31.53 3.86 46.76
C ALA A 34 -32.68 2.97 46.22
N ARG A 35 -33.68 3.58 45.58
CA ARG A 35 -34.73 2.87 44.81
C ARG A 35 -34.06 1.99 43.75
N GLN A 36 -34.34 0.69 43.79
CA GLN A 36 -33.86 -0.28 42.83
C GLN A 36 -34.36 0.10 41.42
N PRO A 37 -33.47 0.23 40.42
CA PRO A 37 -33.91 0.40 39.03
C PRO A 37 -34.76 -0.79 38.62
N SER A 38 -35.85 -0.54 37.87
CA SER A 38 -36.72 -1.61 37.39
C SER A 38 -35.94 -2.57 36.47
N ASP A 39 -36.31 -3.85 36.45
CA ASP A 39 -35.65 -4.84 35.57
C ASP A 39 -35.75 -4.44 34.09
N ALA A 40 -36.80 -3.70 33.71
CA ALA A 40 -36.94 -3.10 32.39
C ALA A 40 -35.82 -2.08 32.08
N ALA A 41 -35.46 -1.22 33.04
CA ALA A 41 -34.38 -0.25 32.88
C ALA A 41 -33.01 -0.92 32.75
N LEU A 42 -32.79 -2.01 33.49
CA LEU A 42 -31.55 -2.79 33.44
C LEU A 42 -31.41 -3.57 32.12
N THR A 43 -32.52 -4.10 31.62
CA THR A 43 -32.57 -4.78 30.32
C THR A 43 -32.37 -3.79 29.17
N ALA A 44 -33.02 -2.62 29.24
CA ALA A 44 -32.81 -1.54 28.27
C ALA A 44 -31.34 -1.09 28.25
N GLY A 45 -30.70 -0.94 29.42
CA GLY A 45 -29.28 -0.59 29.50
C GLY A 45 -28.37 -1.61 28.83
N ARG A 46 -28.66 -2.91 28.93
CA ARG A 46 -27.91 -3.96 28.21
C ARG A 46 -28.08 -3.85 26.70
N VAL A 47 -29.31 -3.66 26.22
CA VAL A 47 -29.59 -3.52 24.78
C VAL A 47 -28.85 -2.30 24.22
N VAL A 48 -28.87 -1.18 24.94
CA VAL A 48 -28.12 0.03 24.55
C VAL A 48 -26.62 -0.24 24.53
N ALA A 49 -26.07 -0.91 25.56
CA ALA A 49 -24.64 -1.24 25.61
C ALA A 49 -24.22 -2.16 24.44
N PHE A 50 -25.02 -3.17 24.09
CA PHE A 50 -24.79 -4.01 22.91
C PHE A 50 -24.89 -3.21 21.61
N GLY A 51 -25.86 -2.30 21.49
CA GLY A 51 -26.00 -1.43 20.33
C GLY A 51 -24.78 -0.53 20.13
N ILE A 52 -24.31 0.12 21.21
CA ILE A 52 -23.11 0.95 21.18
C ILE A 52 -21.88 0.10 20.83
N ALA A 53 -21.70 -1.07 21.45
CA ALA A 53 -20.62 -1.97 21.12
C ALA A 53 -20.64 -2.38 19.63
N GLY A 54 -21.82 -2.67 19.09
CA GLY A 54 -22.01 -2.98 17.68
C GLY A 54 -21.59 -1.85 16.75
N VAL A 55 -21.93 -0.59 17.07
CA VAL A 55 -21.50 0.59 16.30
C VAL A 55 -19.97 0.72 16.31
N PHE A 56 -19.33 0.52 17.46
CA PHE A 56 -17.86 0.59 17.55
C PHE A 56 -17.17 -0.55 16.80
N VAL A 57 -17.69 -1.77 16.86
CA VAL A 57 -17.17 -2.91 16.07
C VAL A 57 -17.32 -2.63 14.58
N PHE A 58 -18.50 -2.21 14.13
CA PHE A 58 -18.75 -1.88 12.73
C PHE A 58 -17.80 -0.77 12.25
N GLY A 59 -17.69 0.32 13.01
CA GLY A 59 -16.77 1.41 12.70
C GLY A 59 -15.31 0.95 12.66
N GLY A 60 -14.89 0.07 13.58
CA GLY A 60 -13.56 -0.54 13.57
C GLY A 60 -13.30 -1.33 12.29
N CYS A 61 -14.22 -2.21 11.90
CA CYS A 61 -14.13 -2.99 10.67
C CYS A 61 -14.13 -2.11 9.41
N SER A 62 -14.99 -1.09 9.34
CA SER A 62 -15.05 -0.19 8.17
C SER A 62 -13.76 0.62 8.01
N VAL A 63 -13.18 1.11 9.11
CA VAL A 63 -11.89 1.82 9.06
C VAL A 63 -10.77 0.86 8.65
N GLN A 64 -10.78 -0.38 9.14
CA GLN A 64 -9.78 -1.37 8.77
C GLN A 64 -9.89 -1.76 7.29
N ALA A 65 -11.09 -2.04 6.79
CA ALA A 65 -11.32 -2.35 5.38
C ALA A 65 -10.83 -1.22 4.45
N GLY A 66 -11.12 0.04 4.80
CA GLY A 66 -10.62 1.17 4.02
C GLY A 66 -9.11 1.44 4.14
N ILE A 67 -8.42 0.84 5.11
CA ILE A 67 -6.96 0.82 5.17
C ILE A 67 -6.45 -0.31 4.27
N ASP A 68 -7.02 -1.51 4.39
CA ASP A 68 -6.60 -2.68 3.60
C ASP A 68 -6.79 -2.44 2.08
N GLU A 69 -7.86 -1.75 1.67
CA GLU A 69 -8.09 -1.31 0.27
C GLU A 69 -7.10 -0.24 -0.21
N ARG A 70 -6.27 0.32 0.66
CA ARG A 70 -5.29 1.36 0.35
C ARG A 70 -3.88 0.92 0.75
N THR A 71 -3.64 -0.37 0.87
CA THR A 71 -2.31 -0.91 1.14
C THR A 71 -1.97 -1.89 0.06
N TRP A 72 -0.77 -1.76 -0.46
CA TRP A 72 -0.22 -2.68 -1.44
C TRP A 72 -0.12 -4.09 -0.86
N SER A 73 -0.64 -5.07 -1.60
CA SER A 73 -0.33 -6.48 -1.37
C SER A 73 0.86 -6.92 -2.22
N ALA A 74 1.54 -8.00 -1.81
CA ALA A 74 2.68 -8.53 -2.55
C ALA A 74 2.32 -9.00 -3.98
N SER A 75 1.06 -9.41 -4.22
CA SER A 75 0.58 -9.76 -5.55
C SER A 75 0.34 -8.54 -6.42
N GLU A 76 -0.20 -7.46 -5.86
CA GLU A 76 -0.46 -6.19 -6.55
C GLU A 76 0.85 -5.52 -6.97
N VAL A 77 1.86 -5.48 -6.07
CA VAL A 77 3.20 -4.97 -6.44
C VAL A 77 3.81 -5.79 -7.57
N ARG A 78 3.64 -7.12 -7.56
CA ARG A 78 4.14 -7.98 -8.64
C ARG A 78 3.40 -7.73 -9.95
N GLU A 79 2.07 -7.64 -9.94
CA GLU A 79 1.25 -7.39 -11.12
C GLU A 79 1.55 -6.02 -11.73
N ALA A 80 1.64 -4.98 -10.89
CA ALA A 80 2.03 -3.63 -11.32
C ALA A 80 3.47 -3.60 -11.88
N ALA A 81 4.38 -4.37 -11.31
CA ALA A 81 5.74 -4.52 -11.85
C ALA A 81 5.76 -5.26 -13.20
N GLU A 82 4.93 -6.29 -13.38
CA GLU A 82 4.79 -7.01 -14.65
C GLU A 82 4.21 -6.08 -15.74
N GLU A 83 3.17 -5.30 -15.43
CA GLU A 83 2.62 -4.31 -16.37
C GLU A 83 3.62 -3.19 -16.69
N ALA A 84 4.39 -2.74 -15.69
CA ALA A 84 5.47 -1.79 -15.91
C ALA A 84 6.58 -2.35 -16.82
N ALA A 85 6.90 -3.65 -16.69
CA ALA A 85 7.84 -4.34 -17.57
C ALA A 85 7.35 -4.41 -19.02
N GLU A 86 6.06 -4.69 -19.23
CA GLU A 86 5.45 -4.69 -20.56
C GLU A 86 5.49 -3.30 -21.19
N SER A 87 5.12 -2.26 -20.42
CA SER A 87 5.18 -0.86 -20.85
C SER A 87 6.60 -0.40 -21.21
N LEU A 88 7.64 -0.93 -20.54
CA LEU A 88 9.03 -0.68 -20.90
C LEU A 88 9.43 -1.30 -22.22
N ALA A 89 8.81 -2.43 -22.59
CA ALA A 89 9.11 -3.14 -23.83
C ALA A 89 8.42 -2.55 -25.07
N ASP A 90 7.39 -1.73 -24.88
CA ASP A 90 6.59 -1.17 -25.98
C ASP A 90 7.28 -0.06 -26.77
N GLU A 91 8.26 0.63 -26.18
CA GLU A 91 8.91 1.78 -26.81
C GLU A 91 10.42 1.77 -26.57
N SER A 92 11.18 1.97 -27.65
CA SER A 92 12.63 2.10 -27.58
C SER A 92 13.02 3.38 -26.83
N ARG A 93 14.13 3.33 -26.09
CA ARG A 93 14.52 4.39 -25.15
C ARG A 93 15.95 4.85 -25.36
N ILE A 94 16.14 6.15 -25.33
CA ILE A 94 17.44 6.79 -25.16
C ILE A 94 17.79 6.75 -23.67
N ARG A 95 19.00 6.30 -23.33
CA ARG A 95 19.49 6.30 -21.95
C ARG A 95 19.69 7.74 -21.48
N SER A 96 18.81 8.22 -20.60
CA SER A 96 18.83 9.60 -20.10
C SER A 96 19.86 9.81 -18.98
N ASP A 97 20.04 8.83 -18.08
CA ASP A 97 20.97 8.93 -16.94
C ASP A 97 21.74 7.61 -16.71
N PRO A 98 23.09 7.61 -16.71
CA PRO A 98 23.88 6.41 -16.42
C PRO A 98 23.84 5.97 -14.94
N THR A 99 23.52 6.89 -14.03
CA THR A 99 23.50 6.71 -12.58
C THR A 99 22.19 6.10 -12.11
N ASP A 100 21.06 6.75 -12.42
CA ASP A 100 19.73 6.28 -12.02
C ASP A 100 19.13 5.22 -12.97
N GLY A 101 19.71 5.07 -14.17
CA GLY A 101 19.26 4.08 -15.14
C GLY A 101 17.79 4.27 -15.53
N TYR A 102 16.98 3.24 -15.32
CA TYR A 102 15.55 3.21 -15.59
C TYR A 102 14.68 3.30 -14.33
N ALA A 103 15.26 3.53 -13.15
CA ALA A 103 14.53 3.47 -11.87
C ALA A 103 13.31 4.40 -11.83
N SER A 104 13.48 5.66 -12.23
CA SER A 104 12.37 6.64 -12.27
C SER A 104 11.28 6.30 -13.29
N LEU A 105 11.64 5.63 -14.39
CA LEU A 105 10.68 5.18 -15.40
C LEU A 105 9.91 3.95 -14.91
N ILE A 106 10.60 3.02 -14.25
CA ILE A 106 9.97 1.86 -13.60
C ILE A 106 9.03 2.33 -12.50
N GLU A 107 9.46 3.26 -11.64
CA GLU A 107 8.63 3.82 -10.55
C GLU A 107 7.36 4.47 -11.10
N ALA A 108 7.48 5.28 -12.15
CA ALA A 108 6.33 5.89 -12.81
C ALA A 108 5.41 4.85 -13.45
N GLY A 109 5.97 3.79 -14.04
CA GLY A 109 5.23 2.67 -14.61
C GLY A 109 4.45 1.89 -13.56
N VAL A 110 5.11 1.47 -12.48
CA VAL A 110 4.50 0.74 -11.36
C VAL A 110 3.40 1.57 -10.69
N THR A 111 3.68 2.86 -10.45
CA THR A 111 2.70 3.80 -9.87
C THR A 111 1.45 3.94 -10.74
N LYS A 112 1.63 3.94 -12.06
CA LYS A 112 0.51 4.05 -13.02
C LYS A 112 -0.26 2.74 -13.13
N ALA A 113 0.42 1.60 -13.10
CA ALA A 113 -0.21 0.29 -13.18
C ALA A 113 -1.06 -0.01 -11.93
N GLY A 114 -0.54 0.25 -10.72
CA GLY A 114 -1.28 0.04 -9.47
C GLY A 114 -2.17 1.21 -9.04
N GLU A 115 -2.72 1.97 -9.99
CA GLU A 115 -3.59 3.11 -9.69
C GLU A 115 -4.86 2.63 -8.97
N GLY A 116 -4.93 2.88 -7.66
CA GLY A 116 -6.06 2.47 -6.80
C GLY A 116 -5.77 1.29 -5.87
N GLU A 117 -4.61 0.66 -5.96
CA GLU A 117 -4.17 -0.44 -5.08
C GLU A 117 -3.51 0.08 -3.80
N GLY A 118 -2.80 1.21 -3.91
CA GLY A 118 -2.19 1.85 -2.76
C GLY A 118 -1.70 3.26 -3.05
N PRO A 119 -1.08 3.93 -2.05
CA PRO A 119 -0.55 5.25 -2.22
C PRO A 119 0.70 5.20 -3.10
N SER A 120 0.76 6.08 -4.09
CA SER A 120 1.91 6.15 -5.00
C SER A 120 3.22 6.49 -4.30
N TYR A 121 3.16 7.22 -3.18
CA TYR A 121 4.34 7.59 -2.39
C TYR A 121 4.92 6.43 -1.57
N ASP A 122 4.22 5.31 -1.46
CA ASP A 122 4.71 4.13 -0.76
C ASP A 122 5.54 3.22 -1.68
N VAL A 123 5.48 3.42 -3.00
CA VAL A 123 6.29 2.68 -3.97
C VAL A 123 7.69 3.28 -4.03
N SER A 124 8.70 2.43 -3.91
CA SER A 124 10.09 2.77 -4.13
C SER A 124 10.75 1.81 -5.10
N VAL A 125 11.56 2.35 -6.01
CA VAL A 125 12.35 1.58 -6.96
C VAL A 125 13.82 1.97 -6.79
N GLU A 126 14.63 1.00 -6.42
CA GLU A 126 16.06 1.19 -6.21
C GLU A 126 16.86 0.28 -7.12
N ARG A 127 17.96 0.80 -7.67
CA ARG A 127 18.85 0.01 -8.49
C ARG A 127 19.69 -0.92 -7.62
N ALA A 128 19.64 -2.22 -7.91
CA ALA A 128 20.43 -3.23 -7.23
C ALA A 128 21.82 -3.37 -7.90
N GLY A 129 22.81 -2.75 -7.26
CA GLY A 129 24.21 -2.80 -7.70
C GLY A 129 24.49 -2.02 -9.00
N ASP A 130 25.52 -2.45 -9.74
CA ASP A 130 25.98 -1.80 -10.97
C ASP A 130 25.24 -2.31 -12.24
N GLY A 131 24.34 -3.28 -12.07
CA GLY A 131 23.59 -3.95 -13.13
C GLY A 131 22.34 -3.19 -13.59
N ASN A 132 21.47 -3.86 -14.34
CA ASN A 132 20.15 -3.34 -14.73
C ASN A 132 19.05 -4.05 -13.94
N ASP A 133 19.34 -4.30 -12.67
CA ASP A 133 18.45 -4.97 -11.73
C ASP A 133 17.85 -3.90 -10.83
N TYR A 134 16.55 -3.94 -10.62
CA TYR A 134 15.79 -2.94 -9.89
C TYR A 134 14.93 -3.63 -8.85
N GLU A 135 15.16 -3.29 -7.59
CA GLU A 135 14.32 -3.71 -6.50
C GLU A 135 13.12 -2.76 -6.39
N ILE A 136 11.93 -3.33 -6.47
CA ILE A 136 10.66 -2.64 -6.34
C ILE A 136 10.05 -3.06 -5.01
N SER A 137 9.72 -2.07 -4.18
CA SER A 137 9.12 -2.29 -2.86
C SER A 137 7.96 -1.31 -2.65
N ALA A 138 6.97 -1.75 -1.87
CA ALA A 138 5.92 -0.88 -1.37
C ALA A 138 5.72 -1.10 0.13
N ASP A 139 5.43 -0.04 0.90
CA ASP A 139 5.25 -0.14 2.35
C ASP A 139 4.15 -1.18 2.71
N GLY A 140 4.50 -2.13 3.58
CA GLY A 140 3.62 -3.22 3.99
C GLY A 140 3.50 -4.37 2.98
N ALA A 141 4.04 -4.22 1.76
CA ALA A 141 4.07 -5.25 0.73
C ALA A 141 5.42 -5.99 0.70
N GLY A 142 5.45 -7.11 -0.03
CA GLY A 142 6.71 -7.80 -0.34
C GLY A 142 7.56 -7.03 -1.35
N THR A 143 8.81 -7.43 -1.50
CA THR A 143 9.72 -6.90 -2.53
C THR A 143 9.71 -7.76 -3.78
N VAL A 144 9.97 -7.12 -4.91
CA VAL A 144 10.01 -7.75 -6.23
C VAL A 144 11.26 -7.26 -6.97
N CYS A 145 11.94 -8.17 -7.67
CA CYS A 145 13.12 -7.84 -8.46
C CYS A 145 12.75 -7.78 -9.94
N MET A 146 13.11 -6.68 -10.60
CA MET A 146 12.96 -6.49 -12.03
C MET A 146 14.34 -6.46 -12.70
N HIS A 147 14.56 -7.37 -13.64
CA HIS A 147 15.77 -7.41 -14.46
C HIS A 147 15.48 -6.79 -15.83
N VAL A 148 16.18 -5.69 -16.16
CA VAL A 148 16.05 -4.99 -17.45
C VAL A 148 17.21 -5.37 -18.37
N MET A 149 16.89 -5.92 -19.53
CA MET A 149 17.81 -6.22 -20.60
C MET A 149 17.74 -5.12 -21.66
N GLU A 150 18.91 -4.60 -22.03
CA GLU A 150 19.06 -3.59 -23.07
C GLU A 150 19.57 -4.26 -24.36
N GLU A 151 18.82 -4.14 -25.44
CA GLU A 151 19.27 -4.48 -26.79
C GLU A 151 19.38 -3.20 -27.61
N LYS A 152 20.43 -3.04 -28.42
CA LYS A 152 20.57 -1.84 -29.24
C LYS A 152 19.54 -1.87 -30.36
N SER A 153 18.69 -0.85 -30.43
CA SER A 153 17.59 -0.82 -31.40
C SER A 153 18.08 -0.79 -32.84
N ALA A 154 17.44 -1.59 -33.68
CA ALA A 154 17.73 -1.67 -35.12
C ALA A 154 17.31 -0.39 -35.87
N GLU A 155 16.38 0.38 -35.32
CA GLU A 155 15.90 1.66 -35.89
C GLU A 155 16.99 2.75 -35.83
N GLY A 156 17.96 2.59 -34.92
CA GLY A 156 19.11 3.48 -34.79
C GLY A 156 18.77 4.78 -34.08
N GLY A 157 19.67 5.26 -33.23
CA GLY A 157 19.36 6.42 -32.39
C GLY A 157 19.57 7.78 -33.03
N VAL A 158 19.24 8.84 -32.28
CA VAL A 158 19.16 10.22 -32.78
C VAL A 158 20.54 10.78 -33.14
N PHE A 159 20.64 11.36 -34.34
CA PHE A 159 21.82 12.10 -34.79
C PHE A 159 21.75 13.55 -34.34
N VAL A 160 22.76 13.99 -33.57
CA VAL A 160 22.84 15.37 -33.09
C VAL A 160 23.91 16.11 -33.88
N PRO A 161 23.53 17.08 -34.74
CA PRO A 161 24.52 17.87 -35.47
C PRO A 161 25.31 18.73 -34.48
N GLY A 162 26.64 18.69 -34.57
CA GLY A 162 27.51 19.51 -33.74
C GLY A 162 27.31 21.00 -34.06
N ALA A 163 27.09 21.82 -33.03
CA ALA A 163 27.16 23.26 -33.19
C ALA A 163 28.57 23.64 -33.69
N ASP A 164 28.63 24.46 -34.75
CA ASP A 164 29.86 25.00 -35.35
C ASP A 164 30.75 24.02 -36.15
N GLY A 165 30.18 22.95 -36.72
CA GLY A 165 30.92 22.04 -37.61
C GLY A 165 31.90 21.11 -36.91
N GLY A 166 31.79 20.98 -35.58
CA GLY A 166 32.47 19.97 -34.78
C GLY A 166 31.89 18.56 -34.97
N SER A 167 32.55 17.55 -34.37
CA SER A 167 32.17 16.14 -34.47
C SER A 167 30.70 15.92 -34.16
N SER A 168 29.96 15.38 -35.13
CA SER A 168 28.60 14.89 -34.93
C SER A 168 28.59 13.69 -34.00
N GLY A 169 27.67 13.69 -33.02
CA GLY A 169 27.44 12.56 -32.11
C GLY A 169 26.18 11.79 -32.49
N SER A 170 26.22 10.48 -32.30
CA SER A 170 25.02 9.62 -32.34
C SER A 170 24.72 9.18 -30.91
N ILE A 171 23.49 9.42 -30.47
CA ILE A 171 22.98 8.89 -29.21
C ILE A 171 22.30 7.57 -29.54
N PRO A 172 22.77 6.41 -29.02
CA PRO A 172 22.13 5.13 -29.29
C PRO A 172 20.76 5.04 -28.60
N GLU A 173 19.85 4.35 -29.25
CA GLU A 173 18.53 3.99 -28.75
C GLU A 173 18.50 2.49 -28.47
N TYR A 174 17.79 2.08 -27.42
CA TYR A 174 17.77 0.71 -26.92
C TYR A 174 16.34 0.20 -26.84
N ASP A 175 16.12 -1.01 -27.35
CA ASP A 175 14.93 -1.79 -27.10
C ASP A 175 15.10 -2.46 -25.73
N LEU A 176 14.14 -2.25 -24.85
CA LEU A 176 14.19 -2.76 -23.49
C LEU A 176 13.31 -4.01 -23.39
N THR A 177 13.77 -5.00 -22.62
CA THR A 177 12.91 -6.11 -22.19
C THR A 177 13.13 -6.29 -20.70
N ALA A 178 12.07 -6.59 -19.95
CA ALA A 178 12.15 -6.73 -18.51
C ALA A 178 11.50 -8.03 -18.04
N THR A 179 12.10 -8.65 -17.02
CA THR A 179 11.55 -9.86 -16.37
C THR A 179 11.42 -9.61 -14.87
N VAL A 180 10.33 -10.10 -14.28
CA VAL A 180 9.96 -9.83 -12.90
C VAL A 180 9.97 -11.11 -12.05
N GLU A 181 10.83 -11.15 -11.05
CA GLU A 181 10.99 -12.24 -10.09
C GLU A 181 10.56 -11.82 -8.69
N GLY A 182 9.97 -12.75 -7.93
CA GLY A 182 9.54 -12.46 -6.56
C GLY A 182 10.71 -12.48 -5.59
N GLY A 183 10.79 -11.47 -4.72
CA GLY A 183 11.87 -11.32 -3.75
C GLY A 183 12.80 -10.14 -4.06
N ALA A 184 13.80 -9.97 -3.19
CA ALA A 184 14.84 -8.96 -3.36
C ALA A 184 15.77 -9.31 -4.54
N CYS A 185 16.39 -8.27 -5.10
CA CYS A 185 17.59 -8.40 -5.92
C CYS A 185 18.82 -8.54 -4.99
#